data_AF-A0A173VUK0-F1
#
_entry.id   AF-A0A173VUK0-F1
#
_cell.length_a   1.000
_cell.length_b   1.000
_cell.length_c   1.000
_cell.angle_alpha   90.00
_cell.angle_beta   90.00
_cell.angle_gamma   90.00
#
_symmetry.space_group_name_H-M   'P 1'
#
loop_
_entity.id
_entity.type
_entity.pdbx_description
1 polymer ?
#
loop_
_entity_poly.entity_id
_entity_poly.type
_entity_poly.pdbx_seq_one_letter_code
_entity_poly.pdbx_strand_id
1 'polypeptide(L)'
;MWYIVISLIGLGVVAAIAGYFRNKKLQKMLERGEISEIPEAQEIPEVCCGQHETCERDSLLAAVSKKIEYYNDEELDRFQGVEADAYDEEAIEEFSEVLYTLREVEVAGWLRSLQLRGINLPDALKDEAFLIIGERRTH
;
A
#
# COMPACT_ATOMS: atom_id res chain seq x y z
N MET A 1 12.08 -31.58 20.78
CA MET A 1 11.17 -32.24 19.81
C MET A 1 9.72 -32.29 20.29
N TRP A 2 9.40 -32.78 21.50
CA TRP A 2 8.01 -32.82 22.01
C TRP A 2 7.39 -31.45 22.34
N TYR A 3 8.19 -30.47 22.76
CA TYR A 3 7.70 -29.12 23.07
C TYR A 3 7.07 -28.40 21.87
N ILE A 4 7.55 -28.65 20.66
CA ILE A 4 6.99 -28.08 19.43
C ILE A 4 5.60 -28.66 19.16
N VAL A 5 5.45 -29.98 19.35
CA VAL A 5 4.17 -30.69 19.17
C VAL A 5 3.14 -30.21 20.20
N ILE A 6 3.53 -30.07 21.47
CA ILE A 6 2.65 -29.57 22.53
C ILE A 6 2.25 -28.11 22.27
N SER A 7 3.18 -27.28 21.79
CA SER A 7 2.91 -25.88 21.44
C SER A 7 1.91 -25.77 20.28
N LEU A 8 2.07 -26.58 19.23
CA LEU A 8 1.14 -26.61 18.09
C LEU A 8 -0.27 -27.04 18.49
N ILE A 9 -0.37 -28.07 19.33
CA ILE A 9 -1.66 -28.52 19.88
C ILE A 9 -2.29 -27.41 20.74
N GLY A 10 -1.49 -26.79 21.61
CA GLY A 10 -1.95 -25.67 22.45
C GLY A 10 -2.49 -24.51 21.63
N LEU A 11 -1.80 -24.13 20.54
CA LEU A 11 -2.24 -23.07 19.64
C LEU A 11 -3.57 -23.42 18.95
N GLY A 12 -3.72 -24.67 18.49
CA GLY A 12 -4.97 -25.16 17.92
C GLY A 12 -6.14 -25.09 18.91
N VAL A 13 -5.91 -25.45 20.18
CA VAL A 13 -6.93 -25.35 21.23
C VAL A 13 -7.31 -23.89 21.50
N VAL A 14 -6.34 -22.98 21.58
CA VAL A 14 -6.61 -21.55 21.77
C VAL A 14 -7.42 -20.97 20.60
N ALA A 15 -7.08 -21.33 19.36
CA ALA A 15 -7.82 -20.91 18.17
C ALA A 15 -9.27 -21.43 18.18
N ALA A 16 -9.48 -22.69 18.55
CA ALA A 16 -10.81 -23.28 18.65
C ALA A 16 -11.66 -22.59 19.72
N ILE A 17 -11.08 -22.31 20.89
CA ILE A 17 -11.76 -21.58 21.98
C ILE A 17 -12.13 -20.17 21.51
N ALA A 18 -11.19 -19.44 20.92
CA ALA A 18 -11.44 -18.08 20.41
C ALA A 18 -12.53 -18.06 19.32
N GLY A 19 -12.51 -19.03 18.39
CA GLY A 19 -13.54 -19.20 17.37
C GLY A 19 -14.92 -19.47 17.96
N TYR A 20 -15.00 -20.35 18.97
CA TYR A 20 -16.25 -20.66 19.66
C TYR A 20 -16.86 -19.44 20.36
N PHE A 21 -16.05 -18.65 21.08
CA PHE A 21 -16.52 -17.41 21.72
C PHE A 21 -16.98 -16.36 20.71
N ARG A 22 -16.25 -16.19 19.59
CA ARG A 22 -16.64 -15.28 18.50
C ARG A 22 -18.00 -15.68 17.91
N ASN A 23 -18.19 -16.97 17.61
CA ASN A 23 -19.42 -17.45 16.99
C ASN A 23 -20.63 -17.28 17.93
N LYS A 24 -20.43 -17.55 19.23
CA LYS A 24 -21.48 -17.34 20.24
C LYS A 24 -21.82 -15.85 20.46
N LYS A 25 -20.84 -14.96 20.36
CA LYS A 25 -21.07 -13.50 20.42
C LYS A 25 -21.85 -13.02 19.20
N LEU A 26 -21.49 -13.48 18.00
CA LEU A 26 -22.19 -13.15 16.76
C LEU A 26 -23.66 -13.63 16.78
N GLN A 27 -23.92 -14.86 17.22
CA GLN A 27 -25.28 -15.36 17.41
C GLN A 27 -26.10 -14.52 18.41
N LYS A 28 -25.49 -14.08 19.52
CA LYS A 28 -26.17 -13.19 20.48
C LYS A 28 -26.45 -11.79 19.91
N MET A 29 -25.61 -11.29 19.01
CA MET A 29 -25.81 -9.98 18.37
C MET A 29 -26.92 -10.02 17.30
N LEU A 30 -27.11 -11.17 16.63
CA LEU A 30 -28.27 -11.44 15.77
C LEU A 30 -29.58 -11.46 16.57
N GLU A 31 -29.63 -12.23 17.66
CA GLU A 31 -30.83 -12.36 18.50
C GLU A 31 -31.25 -11.03 19.14
N ARG A 32 -30.29 -10.13 19.39
CA ARG A 32 -30.53 -8.78 19.94
C ARG A 32 -30.95 -7.77 18.86
N GLY A 33 -30.93 -8.14 17.59
CA GLY A 33 -31.30 -7.26 16.47
C GLY A 33 -30.29 -6.15 16.16
N GLU A 34 -29.05 -6.26 16.63
CA GLU A 34 -27.98 -5.27 16.35
C GLU A 34 -27.30 -5.48 14.99
N ILE A 35 -27.44 -6.66 14.42
CA ILE A 35 -26.91 -7.01 13.10
C ILE A 35 -27.99 -7.84 12.39
N SER A 36 -28.35 -7.50 11.15
CA SER A 36 -29.40 -8.23 10.41
C SER A 36 -28.94 -9.59 9.90
N GLU A 37 -27.63 -9.79 9.71
CA GLU A 37 -27.04 -11.02 9.17
C GLU A 37 -25.66 -11.30 9.77
N ILE A 38 -25.29 -12.58 9.86
CA ILE A 38 -23.92 -12.98 10.23
C ILE A 38 -23.03 -12.50 9.07
N PRO A 39 -21.93 -11.78 9.32
CA PRO A 39 -21.02 -11.40 8.25
C PRO A 39 -20.54 -12.69 7.57
N GLU A 40 -21.05 -12.96 6.38
CA GLU A 40 -20.59 -14.05 5.55
C GLU A 40 -19.13 -13.77 5.19
N ALA A 41 -18.30 -14.82 5.16
CA ALA A 41 -16.93 -14.66 4.71
C ALA A 41 -17.00 -14.14 3.27
N GLN A 42 -16.66 -12.87 3.08
CA GLN A 42 -16.64 -12.28 1.76
C GLN A 42 -15.54 -12.98 0.98
N GLU A 43 -15.94 -13.90 0.10
CA GLU A 43 -15.05 -14.44 -0.92
C GLU A 43 -14.62 -13.26 -1.78
N ILE A 44 -13.37 -12.85 -1.59
CA ILE A 44 -12.72 -11.92 -2.50
C ILE A 44 -12.83 -12.61 -3.86
N PRO A 45 -13.46 -12.00 -4.87
CA PRO A 45 -13.62 -12.67 -6.14
C PRO A 45 -12.22 -12.92 -6.69
N GLU A 46 -11.80 -14.19 -6.72
CA GLU A 46 -10.64 -14.65 -7.47
C GLU A 46 -10.97 -14.50 -8.96
N VAL A 47 -10.98 -13.26 -9.44
CA VAL A 47 -10.86 -12.97 -10.85
C VAL A 47 -9.41 -13.19 -11.20
N CYS A 48 -9.11 -14.42 -11.59
CA CYS A 48 -7.85 -14.80 -12.18
C CYS A 48 -7.76 -14.19 -13.60
N CYS A 49 -7.53 -12.89 -13.68
CA CYS A 49 -6.90 -12.27 -14.84
C CYS A 49 -5.42 -12.65 -14.75
N GLY A 50 -4.85 -13.31 -15.76
CA GLY A 50 -3.48 -13.88 -15.76
C GLY A 50 -2.31 -12.90 -15.58
N GLN A 51 -2.53 -11.75 -14.95
CA GLN A 51 -1.58 -10.72 -14.59
C GLN A 51 -1.56 -10.57 -13.05
N HIS A 52 -1.07 -11.59 -12.34
CA HIS A 52 -1.09 -11.62 -10.87
C HIS A 52 -0.24 -10.51 -10.24
N GLU A 53 0.84 -10.10 -10.91
CA GLU A 53 1.77 -9.08 -10.40
C GLU A 53 1.15 -7.66 -10.34
N THR A 54 0.23 -7.33 -11.25
CA THR A 54 -0.47 -6.04 -11.25
C THR A 54 -1.61 -5.96 -10.24
N CYS A 55 -2.31 -7.08 -9.98
CA CYS A 55 -3.42 -7.11 -9.02
C CYS A 55 -2.96 -7.01 -7.56
N GLU A 56 -1.83 -7.63 -7.19
CA GLU A 56 -1.27 -7.45 -5.85
C GLU A 56 -0.81 -6.01 -5.61
N ARG A 57 -0.29 -5.33 -6.64
CA ARG A 57 0.12 -3.92 -6.52
C ARG A 57 -1.03 -3.02 -6.08
N ASP A 58 -2.21 -3.19 -6.66
CA ASP A 58 -3.39 -2.39 -6.32
C ASP A 58 -4.03 -2.78 -4.98
N SER A 59 -3.96 -4.06 -4.59
CA SER A 59 -4.45 -4.54 -3.28
C SER A 59 -3.55 -4.07 -2.12
N LEU A 60 -2.22 -4.09 -2.31
CA LEU A 60 -1.26 -3.55 -1.34
C LEU A 60 -1.35 -2.02 -1.23
N LEU A 61 -1.64 -1.32 -2.34
CA LEU A 61 -1.90 0.12 -2.33
C LEU A 61 -3.21 0.49 -1.62
N ALA A 62 -4.21 -0.39 -1.61
CA ALA A 62 -5.44 -0.17 -0.85
C ALA A 62 -5.21 -0.23 0.68
N ALA A 63 -4.20 -0.96 1.14
CA ALA A 63 -3.77 -0.99 2.55
C ALA A 63 -2.86 0.19 2.95
N VAL A 64 -2.40 0.97 1.98
CA VAL A 64 -1.44 2.07 2.16
C VAL A 64 -2.19 3.41 2.01
N SER A 65 -2.34 4.13 3.13
CA SER A 65 -3.13 5.37 3.30
C SER A 65 -3.22 6.25 2.05
N LYS A 66 -4.39 6.37 1.42
CA LYS A 66 -4.62 7.22 0.21
C LYS A 66 -4.42 8.73 0.45
N LYS A 67 -4.00 9.14 1.65
CA LYS A 67 -3.71 10.54 1.95
C LYS A 67 -2.52 11.01 1.11
N ILE A 68 -2.71 12.09 0.37
CA ILE A 68 -1.66 12.83 -0.33
C ILE A 68 -0.93 13.69 0.70
N GLU A 69 0.40 13.61 0.70
CA GLU A 69 1.30 14.47 1.47
C GLU A 69 2.11 15.30 0.47
N TYR A 70 2.09 16.61 0.65
CA TYR A 70 2.78 17.57 -0.23
C TYR A 70 4.13 17.94 0.36
N TYR A 71 5.11 18.18 -0.51
CA TYR A 71 6.50 18.44 -0.15
C TYR A 71 6.96 19.81 -0.66
N ASN A 72 6.07 20.81 -0.65
CA ASN A 72 6.25 22.11 -1.30
C ASN A 72 6.47 21.98 -2.82
N ASP A 73 5.70 21.09 -3.44
CA ASP A 73 5.83 20.70 -4.84
C ASP A 73 4.48 20.76 -5.59
N GLU A 74 3.55 21.58 -5.09
CA GLU A 74 2.22 21.81 -5.65
C GLU A 74 2.27 22.33 -7.10
N GLU A 75 3.36 23.03 -7.47
CA GLU A 75 3.57 23.54 -8.82
C GLU A 75 3.68 22.40 -9.86
N LEU A 76 4.06 21.19 -9.43
CA LEU A 76 4.14 20.01 -10.28
C LEU A 76 2.75 19.43 -10.62
N ASP A 77 1.67 19.85 -9.94
CA ASP A 77 0.31 19.36 -10.21
C ASP A 77 -0.15 19.68 -11.64
N ARG A 78 0.45 20.68 -12.30
CA ARG A 78 0.19 21.00 -13.70
C ARG A 78 0.63 19.90 -14.69
N PHE A 79 1.50 18.99 -14.26
CA PHE A 79 2.00 17.86 -15.04
C PHE A 79 1.18 16.57 -14.86
N GLN A 80 0.00 16.67 -14.24
CA GLN A 80 -0.89 15.53 -14.08
C GLN A 80 -1.27 14.91 -15.44
N GLY A 81 -1.09 13.59 -15.57
CA GLY A 81 -1.38 12.86 -16.80
C GLY A 81 -0.37 13.05 -17.93
N VAL A 82 0.74 13.75 -17.69
CA VAL A 82 1.87 13.81 -18.63
C VAL A 82 2.68 12.52 -18.51
N GLU A 83 3.06 11.95 -19.64
CA GLU A 83 3.88 10.73 -19.69
C GLU A 83 5.35 11.02 -19.32
N ALA A 84 6.04 10.03 -18.75
CA ALA A 84 7.39 10.20 -18.21
C ALA A 84 8.46 10.59 -19.25
N ASP A 85 8.22 10.30 -20.53
CA ASP A 85 9.09 10.57 -21.68
C ASP A 85 8.71 11.86 -22.43
N ALA A 86 7.63 12.53 -22.02
CA ALA A 86 7.06 13.69 -22.70
C ALA A 86 7.50 15.03 -22.10
N TYR A 87 8.32 15.03 -21.05
CA TYR A 87 8.81 16.24 -20.38
C TYR A 87 9.93 16.93 -21.19
N ASP A 88 9.89 18.27 -21.20
CA ASP A 88 10.99 19.10 -21.70
C ASP A 88 12.04 19.34 -20.60
N GLU A 89 13.18 19.96 -20.98
CA GLU A 89 14.29 20.21 -20.06
C GLU A 89 13.89 21.11 -18.89
N GLU A 90 13.03 22.10 -19.11
CA GLU A 90 12.54 23.03 -18.08
C GLU A 90 11.69 22.27 -17.04
N ALA A 91 10.75 21.44 -17.49
CA ALA A 91 9.97 20.60 -16.57
C ALA A 91 10.88 19.64 -15.79
N ILE A 92 11.84 18.98 -16.46
CA ILE A 92 12.79 18.08 -15.79
C ILE A 92 13.57 18.82 -14.70
N GLU A 93 13.99 20.06 -14.96
CA GLU A 93 14.70 20.90 -13.99
C GLU A 93 13.83 21.14 -12.75
N GLU A 94 12.55 21.47 -12.91
CA GLU A 94 11.62 21.66 -11.78
C GLU A 94 11.45 20.40 -10.91
N PHE A 95 11.33 19.22 -11.52
CA PHE A 95 11.29 17.96 -10.77
C PHE A 95 12.62 17.73 -10.02
N SER A 96 13.75 18.08 -10.64
CA SER A 96 15.07 17.90 -10.05
C SER A 96 15.29 18.83 -8.86
N GLU A 97 14.83 20.09 -8.94
CA GLU A 97 14.91 21.05 -7.84
C GLU A 97 14.19 20.53 -6.61
N VAL A 98 12.96 20.04 -6.78
CA VAL A 98 12.22 19.40 -5.70
C VAL A 98 12.99 18.21 -5.16
N LEU A 99 13.38 17.26 -6.02
CA LEU A 99 14.10 16.05 -5.61
C LEU A 99 15.35 16.35 -4.76
N TYR A 100 16.15 17.34 -5.16
CA TYR A 100 17.39 17.71 -4.45
C TYR A 100 17.19 18.49 -3.16
N THR A 101 16.02 19.10 -2.97
CA THR A 101 15.67 19.75 -1.69
C THR A 101 15.18 18.77 -0.63
N LEU A 102 14.74 17.59 -1.04
CA LEU A 102 14.23 16.57 -0.14
C LEU A 102 15.35 15.86 0.61
N ARG A 103 15.07 15.46 1.86
CA ARG A 103 15.92 14.49 2.53
C ARG A 103 15.71 13.13 1.86
N GLU A 104 16.76 12.31 1.84
CA GLU A 104 16.67 10.90 1.40
C GLU A 104 15.50 10.16 2.07
N VAL A 105 15.17 10.55 3.31
CA VAL A 105 14.06 9.98 4.07
C VAL A 105 12.67 10.25 3.49
N GLU A 106 12.53 11.36 2.77
CA GLU A 106 11.29 11.89 2.21
C GLU A 106 11.04 11.46 0.76
N VAL A 107 12.10 11.15 0.00
CA VAL A 107 12.01 10.80 -1.44
C VAL A 107 10.99 9.69 -1.72
N ALA A 108 10.97 8.62 -0.90
CA ALA A 108 9.99 7.54 -1.06
C ALA A 108 8.54 8.00 -0.84
N GLY A 109 8.31 8.92 0.10
CA GLY A 109 6.99 9.50 0.37
C GLY A 109 6.56 10.47 -0.73
N TRP A 110 7.51 11.25 -1.25
CA TRP A 110 7.29 12.16 -2.38
C TRP A 110 6.95 11.42 -3.68
N LEU A 111 7.72 10.39 -4.06
CA LEU A 111 7.38 9.57 -5.25
C LEU A 111 5.98 8.95 -5.13
N ARG A 112 5.61 8.55 -3.92
CA ARG A 112 4.26 8.05 -3.64
C ARG A 112 3.21 9.14 -3.79
N SER A 113 3.47 10.37 -3.35
CA SER A 113 2.54 11.48 -3.50
C SER A 113 2.34 11.87 -4.97
N LEU A 114 3.39 11.84 -5.79
CA LEU A 114 3.31 12.02 -7.24
C LEU A 114 2.40 10.96 -7.89
N GLN A 115 2.61 9.68 -7.55
CA GLN A 115 1.76 8.59 -8.05
C GLN A 115 0.29 8.76 -7.66
N LEU A 116 0.00 9.16 -6.41
CA LEU A 116 -1.37 9.42 -5.95
C LEU A 116 -2.02 10.61 -6.66
N ARG A 117 -1.22 11.59 -7.09
CA ARG A 117 -1.67 12.73 -7.88
C ARG A 117 -1.74 12.44 -9.38
N GLY A 118 -1.26 11.28 -9.84
CA GLY A 118 -1.21 10.94 -11.26
C GLY A 118 -0.17 11.73 -12.04
N ILE A 119 0.93 12.12 -11.37
CA ILE A 119 2.08 12.80 -11.97
C ILE A 119 3.18 11.75 -12.15
N ASN A 120 3.63 11.56 -13.37
CA ASN A 120 4.74 10.66 -13.66
C ASN A 120 6.07 11.38 -13.42
N LEU A 121 7.01 10.74 -12.72
CA LEU A 121 8.38 11.24 -12.64
C LEU A 121 9.06 11.15 -14.02
N PRO A 122 9.78 12.20 -14.47
CA PRO A 122 10.53 12.14 -15.73
C PRO A 122 11.52 10.98 -15.78
N ASP A 123 11.65 10.32 -16.93
CA ASP A 123 12.55 9.17 -17.11
C ASP A 123 14.00 9.49 -16.73
N ALA A 124 14.46 10.71 -17.02
CA ALA A 124 15.80 11.19 -16.70
C ALA A 124 16.15 11.16 -15.20
N LEU A 125 15.14 11.22 -14.31
CA LEU A 125 15.33 11.29 -12.86
C LEU A 125 14.99 9.96 -12.16
N LYS A 126 14.45 8.97 -12.88
CA LYS A 126 14.00 7.70 -12.29
C LYS A 126 15.13 6.93 -11.62
N ASP A 127 16.24 6.74 -12.33
CA ASP A 127 17.37 5.94 -11.84
C ASP A 127 17.97 6.54 -10.56
N GLU A 128 18.09 7.87 -10.50
CA GLU A 128 18.59 8.59 -9.34
C GLU A 128 17.65 8.50 -8.14
N ALA A 129 16.35 8.77 -8.34
CA ALA A 129 15.36 8.64 -7.29
C ALA A 129 15.29 7.21 -6.73
N PHE A 130 15.45 6.19 -7.59
CA PHE A 130 15.50 4.80 -7.16
C PHE A 130 16.79 4.44 -6.42
N LEU A 131 17.94 5.00 -6.79
CA LEU A 131 19.19 4.79 -6.07
C LEU A 131 19.08 5.28 -4.62
N ILE A 132 18.57 6.50 -4.41
CA ILE A 132 18.36 7.09 -3.09
C ILE A 132 17.44 6.22 -2.21
N ILE A 133 16.41 5.60 -2.80
CA ILE A 133 15.52 4.68 -2.08
C ILE A 133 16.21 3.33 -1.82
N GLY A 134 16.97 2.82 -2.80
CA GLY A 134 17.67 1.55 -2.76
C GLY A 134 18.71 1.48 -1.65
N GLU A 135 19.52 2.54 -1.51
CA GLU A 135 20.53 2.66 -0.44
C GLU A 135 19.92 2.51 0.97
N ARG A 136 18.66 2.91 1.15
CA ARG A 136 17.96 2.75 2.43
C ARG A 136 17.40 1.36 2.71
N ARG A 137 17.22 0.49 1.71
CA ARG A 137 16.72 -0.89 1.95
C ARG A 137 17.83 -1.84 2.39
N THR A 138 19.07 -1.47 2.15
CA THR A 138 20.27 -2.25 2.52
C THR A 138 20.79 -1.96 3.92
N HIS A 139 20.16 -1.03 4.66
CA HIS A 139 20.61 -0.55 5.96
C HIS A 139 19.52 -0.63 7.03
#